data_AF-A0AAU0VPF6-F1
#
_entry.id   AF-A0AAU0VPF6-F1
#
_cell.length_a   1.000
_cell.length_b   1.000
_cell.length_c   1.000
_cell.angle_alpha   90.00
_cell.angle_beta   90.00
_cell.angle_gamma   90.00
#
_symmetry.space_group_name_H-M   'P 1'
#
loop_
_entity.id
_entity.type
_entity.pdbx_description
1 polymer ?
#
loop_
_entity_poly.entity_id
_entity_poly.type
_entity_poly.pdbx_seq_one_letter_code
_entity_poly.pdbx_strand_id
1 'polypeptide(L)'
;MKLSRWMPIAALLTLTLGVTACGSGNTASTSDGTPTKQAMMDEQQVTDRAEEVVQEAVAGMSPKPTLRRTGLRPLGACVADEHSAGERVQVRLTYQLTGVPGKDAKKLVRQARDAWVKRGYEFQGSDGDWSDPFPSVSMRTVPDDFWMTALTGVLDKAKQEGLAAISVTSPCFAAEGTTAPDPVSFRRAVSDQQAESRAREHSSRVYDALRVPHGPAQEGEGLATYREKGDVYAHHAWSTQPITEEMTARALDRARTHFESSGWSVRHVPAATGAPGILARNPDDGSVAHLAPAGDGTLRVGVTTPAARQV
;
A
#
# COMPACT_ATOMS: atom_id res chain seq x y z
N MET A 1 -34.43 -55.41 -32.81
CA MET A 1 -33.48 -56.19 -33.64
C MET A 1 -32.24 -55.34 -33.87
N LYS A 2 -31.09 -56.00 -33.80
CA LYS A 2 -29.72 -55.48 -33.89
C LYS A 2 -29.39 -54.87 -35.27
N LEU A 3 -28.24 -54.17 -35.28
CA LEU A 3 -27.33 -53.87 -36.41
C LEU A 3 -27.72 -52.61 -37.21
N SER A 4 -26.87 -51.58 -37.28
CA SER A 4 -25.59 -51.51 -38.06
C SER A 4 -25.80 -50.39 -39.10
N ARG A 5 -24.94 -49.41 -39.37
CA ARG A 5 -23.62 -49.48 -40.03
C ARG A 5 -23.26 -48.02 -40.44
N TRP A 6 -21.96 -47.70 -40.37
CA TRP A 6 -21.16 -46.94 -41.36
C TRP A 6 -21.50 -45.47 -41.75
N MET A 7 -20.53 -44.56 -41.47
CA MET A 7 -20.11 -43.40 -42.30
C MET A 7 -19.70 -43.87 -43.72
N PRO A 8 -19.55 -43.05 -44.82
CA PRO A 8 -18.92 -41.71 -44.85
C PRO A 8 -19.36 -40.75 -46.03
N ILE A 9 -18.57 -39.67 -46.22
CA ILE A 9 -18.23 -38.92 -47.46
C ILE A 9 -18.94 -37.57 -47.76
N ALA A 10 -18.12 -36.52 -47.57
CA ALA A 10 -17.86 -35.29 -48.33
C ALA A 10 -18.69 -34.85 -49.57
N ALA A 11 -18.92 -33.52 -49.65
CA ALA A 11 -18.75 -32.67 -50.85
C ALA A 11 -18.79 -31.19 -50.40
N LEU A 12 -17.70 -30.42 -50.52
CA LEU A 12 -17.36 -29.48 -51.62
C LEU A 12 -18.44 -28.41 -51.92
N LEU A 13 -18.13 -27.13 -51.73
CA LEU A 13 -17.78 -26.23 -52.86
C LEU A 13 -17.31 -24.83 -52.41
N THR A 14 -16.24 -24.42 -53.09
CA THR A 14 -15.42 -23.20 -53.07
C THR A 14 -16.00 -22.06 -53.93
N LEU A 15 -15.59 -20.80 -53.67
CA LEU A 15 -15.11 -19.79 -54.67
C LEU A 15 -14.78 -18.46 -53.92
N THR A 16 -13.54 -17.98 -53.71
CA THR A 16 -12.57 -17.28 -54.60
C THR A 16 -13.14 -16.02 -55.27
N LEU A 17 -12.55 -14.80 -55.31
CA LEU A 17 -11.15 -14.33 -55.39
C LEU A 17 -11.07 -12.81 -55.10
N GLY A 18 -9.85 -12.31 -54.79
CA GLY A 18 -9.46 -10.91 -54.95
C GLY A 18 -8.00 -10.68 -54.54
N VAL A 19 -7.08 -10.73 -55.51
CA VAL A 19 -5.61 -10.68 -55.36
C VAL A 19 -5.08 -9.28 -55.71
N THR A 20 -4.01 -8.83 -55.06
CA THR A 20 -2.85 -8.07 -55.60
C THR A 20 -1.89 -7.77 -54.43
N ALA A 21 -0.59 -7.55 -54.57
CA ALA A 21 0.55 -8.23 -55.21
C ALA A 21 1.83 -7.47 -54.75
N CYS A 22 3.00 -8.13 -54.82
CA CYS A 22 4.39 -7.66 -54.58
C CYS A 22 4.81 -7.59 -53.09
N GLY A 23 5.80 -8.33 -52.57
CA GLY A 23 7.14 -8.69 -53.07
C GLY A 23 8.16 -7.91 -52.20
N SER A 24 9.20 -8.43 -51.53
CA SER A 24 10.15 -9.50 -51.82
C SER A 24 10.92 -9.86 -50.53
N GLY A 25 11.36 -11.12 -50.36
CA GLY A 25 12.13 -11.57 -49.18
C GLY A 25 13.65 -11.45 -49.35
N ASN A 26 14.39 -11.27 -48.24
CA ASN A 26 15.30 -12.28 -47.68
C ASN A 26 16.08 -11.77 -46.44
N THR A 27 16.31 -12.72 -45.53
CA THR A 27 17.40 -12.86 -44.56
C THR A 27 17.51 -11.98 -43.31
N ALA A 28 17.36 -12.71 -42.19
CA ALA A 28 18.16 -12.69 -40.96
C ALA A 28 17.63 -11.90 -39.75
N SER A 29 17.46 -12.68 -38.68
CA SER A 29 17.47 -12.30 -37.27
C SER A 29 16.18 -11.67 -36.73
N THR A 30 15.30 -12.52 -36.19
CA THR A 30 14.30 -12.07 -35.23
C THR A 30 14.14 -13.13 -34.14
N SER A 31 14.98 -13.03 -33.10
CA SER A 31 14.51 -13.38 -31.77
C SER A 31 13.79 -12.14 -31.26
N ASP A 32 12.47 -12.11 -31.40
CA ASP A 32 11.66 -11.28 -30.52
C ASP A 32 10.49 -12.14 -30.08
N GLY A 33 10.54 -12.49 -28.80
CA GLY A 33 9.44 -13.12 -28.11
C GLY A 33 8.26 -12.18 -28.19
N THR A 34 7.18 -12.66 -28.81
CA THR A 34 5.87 -12.03 -28.77
C THR A 34 5.54 -11.76 -27.30
N PRO A 35 5.35 -10.49 -26.87
CA PRO A 35 4.84 -10.23 -25.53
C PRO A 35 3.42 -10.79 -25.50
N THR A 36 3.22 -11.83 -24.70
CA THR A 36 1.90 -12.34 -24.36
C THR A 36 1.06 -11.15 -23.92
N LYS A 37 -0.08 -10.97 -24.58
CA LYS A 37 -1.04 -9.89 -24.35
C LYS A 37 -1.64 -10.01 -22.94
N GLN A 38 -0.87 -9.73 -21.90
CA GLN A 38 -1.39 -9.35 -20.60
C GLN A 38 -2.23 -8.11 -20.88
N ALA A 39 -3.55 -8.25 -20.73
CA ALA A 39 -4.47 -7.13 -20.87
C ALA A 39 -3.94 -6.01 -19.99
N MET A 40 -3.53 -4.89 -20.60
CA MET A 40 -3.03 -3.75 -19.87
C MET A 40 -4.24 -3.19 -19.10
N MET A 41 -4.35 -3.55 -17.83
CA MET A 41 -5.44 -3.09 -16.98
C MET A 41 -5.17 -1.65 -16.57
N ASP A 42 -6.19 -0.79 -16.67
CA ASP A 42 -6.14 0.57 -16.12
C ASP A 42 -6.28 0.56 -14.58
N GLU A 43 -6.07 1.71 -13.93
CA GLU A 43 -6.12 1.81 -12.46
C GLU A 43 -7.44 1.28 -11.86
N GLN A 44 -8.57 1.55 -12.53
CA GLN A 44 -9.88 1.15 -12.04
C GLN A 44 -10.05 -0.36 -12.14
N GLN A 45 -9.70 -0.94 -13.28
CA GLN A 45 -9.73 -2.39 -13.50
C GLN A 45 -8.81 -3.13 -12.53
N VAL A 46 -7.61 -2.59 -12.28
CA VAL A 46 -6.67 -3.15 -11.32
C VAL A 46 -7.22 -3.06 -9.89
N THR A 47 -7.85 -1.94 -9.53
CA THR A 47 -8.44 -1.75 -8.19
C THR A 47 -9.61 -2.69 -7.97
N ASP A 48 -10.53 -2.80 -8.94
CA ASP A 48 -11.69 -3.68 -8.84
C ASP A 48 -11.27 -5.14 -8.72
N ARG A 49 -10.25 -5.54 -9.49
CA ARG A 49 -9.69 -6.88 -9.38
C ARG A 49 -9.04 -7.14 -8.02
N ALA A 50 -8.29 -6.17 -7.49
CA ALA A 50 -7.70 -6.29 -6.16
C ALA A 50 -8.77 -6.40 -5.06
N GLU A 51 -9.87 -5.66 -5.15
CA GLU A 51 -11.01 -5.77 -4.22
C GLU A 51 -11.69 -7.14 -4.33
N GLU A 52 -11.88 -7.65 -5.56
CA GLU A 52 -12.44 -8.99 -5.78
C GLU A 52 -11.61 -10.05 -5.06
N VAL A 53 -10.29 -10.04 -5.22
CA VAL A 53 -9.37 -10.99 -4.58
C VAL A 53 -9.46 -10.93 -3.04
N VAL A 54 -9.68 -9.74 -2.46
CA VAL A 54 -9.95 -9.60 -1.01
C VAL A 54 -11.29 -10.22 -0.64
N GLN A 55 -12.36 -9.94 -1.40
CA GLN A 55 -13.69 -10.49 -1.13
C GLN A 55 -13.71 -12.02 -1.24
N GLU A 56 -12.98 -12.57 -2.21
CA GLU A 56 -12.82 -14.00 -2.41
C GLU A 56 -12.23 -14.72 -1.19
N ALA A 57 -11.34 -14.04 -0.46
CA ALA A 57 -10.76 -14.53 0.78
C ALA A 57 -11.75 -14.48 1.95
N VAL A 58 -12.49 -13.38 2.08
CA VAL A 58 -13.29 -13.12 3.28
C VAL A 58 -14.74 -13.61 3.22
N ALA A 59 -15.28 -13.86 2.02
CA ALA A 59 -16.69 -14.22 1.82
C ALA A 59 -17.12 -15.46 2.63
N GLY A 60 -16.22 -16.44 2.81
CA GLY A 60 -16.48 -17.68 3.53
C GLY A 60 -15.97 -17.72 4.97
N MET A 61 -15.45 -16.61 5.51
CA MET A 61 -14.81 -16.62 6.82
C MET A 61 -15.80 -16.78 7.98
N SER A 62 -15.34 -17.45 9.03
CA SER A 62 -16.09 -17.65 10.27
C SER A 62 -15.14 -17.64 11.48
N PRO A 63 -15.28 -16.72 12.45
CA PRO A 63 -16.30 -15.65 12.50
C PRO A 63 -16.14 -14.65 11.34
N LYS A 64 -17.26 -14.02 10.92
CA LYS A 64 -17.24 -13.09 9.79
C LYS A 64 -16.55 -11.79 10.20
N PRO A 65 -15.40 -11.43 9.61
CA PRO A 65 -14.73 -10.19 9.94
C PRO A 65 -15.38 -8.99 9.25
N THR A 66 -15.16 -7.81 9.83
CA THR A 66 -15.40 -6.52 9.17
C THR A 66 -14.10 -6.05 8.52
N LEU A 67 -14.16 -5.75 7.23
CA LEU A 67 -13.03 -5.18 6.49
C LEU A 67 -12.86 -3.71 6.86
N ARG A 68 -11.71 -3.37 7.43
CA ARG A 68 -11.30 -1.98 7.64
C ARG A 68 -10.10 -1.69 6.75
N ARG A 69 -10.31 -0.86 5.72
CA ARG A 69 -9.21 -0.46 4.82
C ARG A 69 -8.17 0.35 5.60
N THR A 70 -6.91 0.07 5.33
CA THR A 70 -5.73 0.68 5.94
C THR A 70 -4.74 1.07 4.85
N GLY A 71 -4.03 2.18 5.03
CA GLY A 71 -3.17 2.78 4.00
C GLY A 71 -3.89 3.88 3.20
N LEU A 72 -3.12 4.88 2.77
CA LEU A 72 -3.65 6.13 2.20
C LEU A 72 -3.92 6.13 0.72
N ARG A 73 -3.11 5.37 -0.03
CA ARG A 73 -3.21 5.31 -1.47
C ARG A 73 -3.13 3.85 -1.90
N PRO A 74 -4.13 3.34 -2.64
CA PRO A 74 -3.95 2.12 -3.38
C PRO A 74 -2.76 2.31 -4.33
N LEU A 75 -2.73 3.42 -5.06
CA LEU A 75 -1.71 3.65 -6.07
C LEU A 75 -0.38 4.13 -5.47
N GLY A 76 0.71 3.44 -5.79
CA GLY A 76 2.08 3.77 -5.43
C GLY A 76 3.06 3.48 -6.58
N ALA A 77 4.31 3.92 -6.43
CA ALA A 77 5.36 3.59 -7.38
C ALA A 77 5.55 2.07 -7.48
N CYS A 78 5.85 1.59 -8.70
CA CYS A 78 6.22 0.20 -8.91
C CYS A 78 7.48 -0.15 -8.10
N VAL A 79 7.38 -1.17 -7.24
CA VAL A 79 8.51 -1.59 -6.38
C VAL A 79 9.42 -2.60 -7.10
N ALA A 80 8.98 -3.19 -8.21
CA ALA A 80 9.73 -4.19 -8.96
C ALA A 80 10.78 -3.62 -9.93
N ASP A 81 10.72 -2.32 -10.25
CA ASP A 81 11.59 -1.70 -11.25
C ASP A 81 12.54 -0.68 -10.59
N GLU A 82 13.75 -1.10 -10.21
CA GLU A 82 14.81 -0.16 -9.80
C GLU A 82 15.25 0.79 -10.94
N HIS A 83 14.77 0.58 -12.17
CA HIS A 83 15.25 1.22 -13.40
C HIS A 83 14.18 1.99 -14.19
N SER A 84 12.90 1.98 -13.78
CA SER A 84 11.87 2.77 -14.49
C SER A 84 11.63 4.08 -13.75
N ALA A 85 11.85 5.19 -14.44
CA ALA A 85 11.72 6.54 -13.91
C ALA A 85 10.25 6.89 -13.63
N GLY A 86 9.62 6.31 -12.60
CA GLY A 86 8.30 6.72 -12.11
C GLY A 86 7.11 6.55 -13.07
N GLU A 87 7.29 5.95 -14.24
CA GLU A 87 6.24 5.80 -15.27
C GLU A 87 5.26 4.66 -14.98
N ARG A 88 5.65 3.71 -14.13
CA ARG A 88 4.85 2.53 -13.78
C ARG A 88 4.37 2.62 -12.33
N VAL A 89 3.09 2.31 -12.16
CA VAL A 89 2.39 2.37 -10.89
C VAL A 89 1.83 1.00 -10.54
N GLN A 90 1.53 0.80 -9.26
CA GLN A 90 0.89 -0.41 -8.74
C GLN A 90 -0.19 -0.03 -7.73
N VAL A 91 -1.24 -0.83 -7.67
CA VAL A 91 -2.28 -0.73 -6.65
C VAL A 91 -1.95 -1.68 -5.50
N ARG A 92 -1.99 -1.19 -4.26
CA ARG A 92 -1.86 -1.95 -3.04
C ARG A 92 -3.05 -1.68 -2.11
N LEU A 93 -3.92 -2.66 -1.97
CA LEU A 93 -4.98 -2.65 -0.99
C LEU A 93 -4.50 -3.34 0.28
N THR A 94 -4.85 -2.80 1.44
CA THR A 94 -4.60 -3.46 2.72
C THR A 94 -5.80 -3.29 3.62
N TYR A 95 -6.27 -4.40 4.19
CA TYR A 95 -7.44 -4.49 5.03
C TYR A 95 -7.07 -5.14 6.35
N GLN A 96 -7.40 -4.47 7.45
CA GLN A 96 -7.46 -5.08 8.76
C GLN A 96 -8.80 -5.82 8.90
N LEU A 97 -8.75 -7.07 9.36
CA LEU A 97 -9.92 -7.89 9.64
C LEU A 97 -10.34 -7.68 11.09
N THR A 98 -11.37 -6.85 11.28
CA THR A 98 -11.84 -6.39 12.59
C THR A 98 -13.17 -7.04 12.97
N GLY A 99 -13.69 -6.73 14.17
CA GLY A 99 -14.98 -7.27 14.63
C GLY A 99 -14.93 -8.75 15.03
N VAL A 100 -13.73 -9.31 15.19
CA VAL A 100 -13.49 -10.69 15.64
C VAL A 100 -12.56 -10.70 16.86
N PRO A 101 -12.65 -11.70 17.75
CA PRO A 101 -11.71 -11.86 18.86
C PRO A 101 -10.27 -12.06 18.36
N GLY A 102 -9.28 -11.46 19.04
CA GLY A 102 -7.88 -11.54 18.62
C GLY A 102 -7.30 -12.95 18.60
N LYS A 103 -7.83 -13.86 19.43
CA LYS A 103 -7.51 -15.31 19.40
C LYS A 103 -7.87 -16.00 18.08
N ASP A 104 -8.80 -15.44 17.30
CA ASP A 104 -9.26 -16.00 16.04
C ASP A 104 -8.44 -15.48 14.84
N ALA A 105 -7.49 -14.57 15.04
CA ALA A 105 -6.74 -13.95 13.94
C ALA A 105 -5.98 -14.98 13.09
N LYS A 106 -5.30 -15.93 13.73
CA LYS A 106 -4.63 -17.06 13.04
C LYS A 106 -5.60 -17.92 12.23
N LYS A 107 -6.82 -18.12 12.74
CA LYS A 107 -7.89 -18.86 12.05
C LYS A 107 -8.32 -18.11 10.78
N LEU A 108 -8.45 -16.78 10.84
CA LEU A 108 -8.79 -15.97 9.67
C LEU A 108 -7.71 -16.00 8.59
N VAL A 109 -6.43 -15.92 8.97
CA VAL A 109 -5.30 -16.06 8.02
C VAL A 109 -5.35 -17.42 7.32
N ARG A 110 -5.64 -18.49 8.06
CA ARG A 110 -5.83 -19.83 7.46
C ARG A 110 -7.01 -19.88 6.49
N GLN A 111 -8.14 -19.28 6.85
CA GLN A 111 -9.31 -19.24 5.97
C GLN A 111 -9.05 -18.45 4.68
N ALA A 112 -8.27 -17.35 4.74
CA ALA A 112 -7.86 -16.61 3.55
C ALA A 112 -7.00 -17.50 2.63
N ARG A 113 -5.99 -18.17 3.20
CA ARG A 113 -5.14 -19.14 2.49
C ARG A 113 -5.97 -20.23 1.83
N ASP A 114 -6.88 -20.87 2.56
CA ASP A 114 -7.69 -21.96 2.03
C ASP A 114 -8.62 -21.50 0.90
N ALA A 115 -9.16 -20.28 1.01
CA ALA A 115 -9.98 -19.67 -0.03
C ALA A 115 -9.20 -19.38 -1.32
N TRP A 116 -7.92 -18.99 -1.20
CA TRP A 116 -7.01 -18.77 -2.34
C TRP A 116 -6.55 -20.09 -2.97
N VAL A 117 -6.18 -21.09 -2.15
CA VAL A 117 -5.80 -22.42 -2.65
C VAL A 117 -6.95 -23.07 -3.43
N LYS A 118 -8.19 -22.95 -2.94
CA LYS A 118 -9.39 -23.47 -3.63
C LYS A 118 -9.57 -22.88 -5.03
N ARG A 119 -9.03 -21.68 -5.29
CA ARG A 119 -9.10 -20.97 -6.57
C ARG A 119 -7.92 -21.26 -7.49
N GLY A 120 -6.98 -22.10 -7.05
CA GLY A 120 -5.78 -22.44 -7.82
C GLY A 120 -4.71 -21.35 -7.78
N TYR A 121 -4.74 -20.46 -6.79
CA TYR A 121 -3.67 -19.47 -6.59
C TYR A 121 -2.40 -20.12 -6.07
N GLU A 122 -1.25 -19.58 -6.46
CA GLU A 122 0.05 -20.19 -6.22
C GLU A 122 0.73 -19.59 -4.99
N PHE A 123 1.48 -20.40 -4.24
CA PHE A 123 2.32 -19.88 -3.17
C PHE A 123 3.54 -19.16 -3.74
N GLN A 124 3.93 -18.05 -3.11
CA GLN A 124 5.17 -17.33 -3.44
C GLN A 124 6.36 -17.79 -2.56
N GLY A 125 6.21 -18.94 -1.92
CA GLY A 125 7.17 -19.53 -0.99
C GLY A 125 6.61 -20.84 -0.43
N SER A 126 7.03 -21.21 0.78
CA SER A 126 6.34 -22.28 1.51
C SER A 126 4.96 -21.82 1.98
N ASP A 127 4.09 -22.77 2.33
CA ASP A 127 2.92 -22.46 3.15
C ASP A 127 3.37 -21.80 4.48
N GLY A 128 2.45 -21.12 5.15
CA GLY A 128 2.74 -20.45 6.42
C GLY A 128 3.18 -21.44 7.51
N ASP A 129 4.11 -21.03 8.38
CA ASP A 129 4.44 -21.81 9.57
C ASP A 129 3.27 -21.75 10.56
N TRP A 130 2.42 -22.77 10.51
CA TRP A 130 1.26 -22.88 11.37
C TRP A 130 1.59 -23.22 12.82
N SER A 131 2.85 -23.45 13.18
CA SER A 131 3.28 -23.53 14.58
C SER A 131 3.47 -22.14 15.20
N ASP A 132 3.77 -21.12 14.39
CA ASP A 132 3.88 -19.73 14.82
C ASP A 132 2.52 -19.23 15.39
N PRO A 133 2.48 -18.53 16.54
CA PRO A 133 1.28 -17.82 16.99
C PRO A 133 0.81 -16.73 16.01
N PHE A 134 1.69 -16.17 15.18
CA PHE A 134 1.42 -15.05 14.27
C PHE A 134 1.83 -15.37 12.81
N PRO A 135 1.23 -16.39 12.16
CA PRO A 135 1.64 -16.80 10.83
C PRO A 135 1.38 -15.73 9.76
N SER A 136 2.13 -15.83 8.68
CA SER A 136 1.90 -15.13 7.42
C SER A 136 1.90 -16.10 6.25
N VAL A 137 1.13 -15.79 5.22
CA VAL A 137 1.08 -16.53 3.97
C VAL A 137 1.07 -15.55 2.80
N SER A 138 1.91 -15.82 1.80
CA SER A 138 2.01 -15.03 0.57
C SER A 138 1.69 -15.91 -0.62
N MET A 139 0.78 -15.43 -1.47
CA MET A 139 0.26 -16.13 -2.63
C MET A 139 0.16 -15.19 -3.82
N ARG A 140 -0.07 -15.74 -5.00
CA ARG A 140 -0.22 -14.99 -6.24
C ARG A 140 -1.36 -15.55 -7.08
N THR A 141 -2.14 -14.67 -7.68
CA THR A 141 -3.18 -15.05 -8.64
C THR A 141 -2.55 -15.48 -9.97
N VAL A 142 -3.24 -16.36 -10.70
CA VAL A 142 -2.84 -16.80 -12.04
C VAL A 142 -4.03 -16.62 -12.97
N PRO A 143 -3.87 -16.00 -14.16
CA PRO A 143 -2.62 -15.54 -14.79
C PRO A 143 -2.28 -14.04 -14.57
N ASP A 144 -3.05 -13.34 -13.75
CA ASP A 144 -3.03 -11.87 -13.60
C ASP A 144 -2.02 -11.34 -12.57
N ASP A 145 -1.25 -12.21 -11.92
CA ASP A 145 -0.05 -11.88 -11.13
C ASP A 145 -0.26 -10.89 -9.96
N PHE A 146 -1.45 -10.83 -9.37
CA PHE A 146 -1.67 -10.08 -8.13
C PHE A 146 -1.01 -10.81 -6.97
N TRP A 147 -0.17 -10.09 -6.23
CA TRP A 147 0.46 -10.58 -5.01
C TRP A 147 -0.47 -10.38 -3.83
N MET A 148 -0.82 -11.46 -3.12
CA MET A 148 -1.60 -11.38 -1.89
C MET A 148 -0.79 -11.83 -0.68
N THR A 149 -1.01 -11.17 0.45
CA THR A 149 -0.49 -11.60 1.75
C THR A 149 -1.61 -11.58 2.77
N ALA A 150 -1.76 -12.65 3.52
CA ALA A 150 -2.55 -12.66 4.75
C ALA A 150 -1.59 -12.88 5.93
N LEU A 151 -1.73 -12.09 6.99
CA LEU A 151 -0.82 -12.16 8.12
C LEU A 151 -1.52 -11.89 9.44
N THR A 152 -0.85 -12.28 10.51
CA THR A 152 -1.25 -11.99 11.88
C THR A 152 -0.27 -10.99 12.48
N GLY A 153 -0.74 -9.82 12.87
CA GLY A 153 -0.02 -8.88 13.72
C GLY A 153 -0.20 -9.23 15.20
N VAL A 154 0.70 -8.74 16.04
CA VAL A 154 0.66 -8.97 17.50
C VAL A 154 -0.18 -7.89 18.17
N LEU A 155 -1.21 -8.29 18.92
CA LEU A 155 -1.98 -7.39 19.79
C LEU A 155 -1.57 -7.53 21.25
N ASP A 156 -1.54 -8.77 21.76
CA ASP A 156 -1.12 -9.10 23.13
C ASP A 156 -0.37 -10.43 23.09
N LYS A 157 0.96 -10.38 23.30
CA LYS A 157 1.81 -11.58 23.30
C LYS A 157 1.48 -12.53 24.46
N ALA A 158 1.12 -12.00 25.62
CA ALA A 158 0.85 -12.81 26.81
C ALA A 158 -0.45 -13.60 26.67
N LYS A 159 -1.44 -13.02 25.99
CA LYS A 159 -2.72 -13.67 25.69
C LYS A 159 -2.78 -14.36 24.33
N GLN A 160 -1.70 -14.28 23.55
CA GLN A 160 -1.64 -14.74 22.16
C GLN A 160 -2.78 -14.17 21.30
N GLU A 161 -3.14 -12.92 21.54
CA GLU A 161 -4.13 -12.20 20.73
C GLU A 161 -3.42 -11.49 19.58
N GLY A 162 -3.96 -11.67 18.38
CA GLY A 162 -3.44 -11.04 17.17
C GLY A 162 -4.47 -10.20 16.43
N LEU A 163 -4.00 -9.51 15.40
CA LEU A 163 -4.82 -8.82 14.41
C LEU A 163 -4.61 -9.50 13.06
N ALA A 164 -5.67 -9.90 12.38
CA ALA A 164 -5.52 -10.42 11.03
C ALA A 164 -5.57 -9.28 10.01
N ALA A 165 -4.73 -9.36 8.99
CA ALA A 165 -4.73 -8.42 7.87
C ALA A 165 -4.59 -9.17 6.54
N ILE A 166 -5.18 -8.61 5.48
CA ILE A 166 -5.02 -9.05 4.09
C ILE A 166 -4.52 -7.86 3.29
N SER A 167 -3.48 -8.05 2.49
CA SER A 167 -3.04 -7.10 1.48
C SER A 167 -3.04 -7.73 0.11
N VAL A 168 -3.42 -6.97 -0.91
CA VAL A 168 -3.36 -7.36 -2.32
C VAL A 168 -2.63 -6.28 -3.07
N THR A 169 -1.60 -6.64 -3.82
CA THR A 169 -0.77 -5.75 -4.63
C THR A 169 -0.86 -6.18 -6.08
N SER A 170 -1.17 -5.26 -6.98
CA SER A 170 -1.24 -5.54 -8.40
C SER A 170 0.15 -5.70 -9.03
N PRO A 171 0.25 -6.35 -10.21
CA PRO A 171 1.39 -6.11 -11.08
C PRO A 171 1.51 -4.62 -11.42
N CYS A 172 2.71 -4.20 -11.82
CA CYS A 172 2.93 -2.82 -12.25
C CYS A 172 2.30 -2.58 -13.62
N PHE A 173 1.62 -1.45 -13.79
CA PHE A 173 1.00 -1.03 -15.05
C PHE A 173 1.38 0.42 -15.39
N ALA A 174 1.26 0.78 -16.66
CA ALA A 174 1.57 2.14 -17.11
C ALA A 174 0.48 3.11 -16.65
N ALA A 175 0.88 4.27 -16.12
CA ALA A 175 -0.06 5.37 -15.92
C ALA A 175 -0.39 5.98 -17.29
N GLU A 176 -1.51 5.60 -17.90
CA GLU A 176 -1.90 6.17 -19.19
C GLU A 176 -2.08 7.69 -19.12
N GLY A 177 -1.72 8.37 -20.22
CA GLY A 177 -1.72 9.82 -20.36
C GLY A 177 -3.00 10.48 -19.85
N THR A 178 -2.83 11.27 -18.79
CA THR A 178 -3.83 12.11 -18.12
C THR A 178 -4.80 12.77 -19.09
N THR A 179 -5.99 12.18 -19.24
CA THR A 179 -7.20 12.98 -19.47
C THR A 179 -7.82 13.19 -18.10
N ALA A 180 -7.97 14.46 -17.70
CA ALA A 180 -8.45 14.83 -16.37
C ALA A 180 -9.71 14.03 -16.01
N PRO A 181 -9.75 13.38 -14.83
CA PRO A 181 -10.89 12.58 -14.43
C PRO A 181 -12.15 13.44 -14.34
N ASP A 182 -13.26 12.87 -14.79
CA ASP A 182 -14.61 13.39 -14.61
C ASP A 182 -14.84 13.74 -13.12
N PRO A 183 -15.13 15.01 -12.78
CA PRO A 183 -15.07 15.52 -11.40
C PRO A 183 -16.20 15.03 -10.48
N VAL A 184 -16.96 14.00 -10.87
CA VAL A 184 -18.16 13.56 -10.13
C VAL A 184 -18.02 12.17 -9.49
N SER A 185 -17.04 11.33 -9.87
CA SER A 185 -16.88 9.97 -9.31
C SER A 185 -15.78 9.80 -8.25
N PHE A 186 -14.91 10.79 -8.04
CA PHE A 186 -13.91 10.77 -6.95
C PHE A 186 -13.84 12.11 -6.21
N ARG A 187 -14.77 12.36 -5.30
CA ARG A 187 -14.54 13.39 -4.29
C ARG A 187 -13.72 12.81 -3.13
N ARG A 188 -12.39 12.76 -3.31
CA ARG A 188 -11.50 13.20 -2.22
C ARG A 188 -11.81 14.67 -2.01
N ALA A 189 -12.06 15.11 -0.78
CA ALA A 189 -12.20 16.54 -0.56
C ALA A 189 -10.83 17.17 -0.88
N VAL A 190 -10.79 18.23 -1.69
CA VAL A 190 -9.55 18.97 -2.03
C VAL A 190 -8.75 19.37 -0.77
N SER A 191 -9.47 19.57 0.35
CA SER A 191 -8.94 19.78 1.69
C SER A 191 -7.98 18.68 2.18
N ASP A 192 -8.23 17.42 1.80
CA ASP A 192 -7.48 16.26 2.28
C ASP A 192 -6.12 16.17 1.59
N GLN A 193 -6.08 16.43 0.27
CA GLN A 193 -4.82 16.51 -0.48
C GLN A 193 -3.95 17.68 -0.05
N GLN A 194 -4.57 18.83 0.25
CA GLN A 194 -3.85 19.98 0.78
C GLN A 194 -3.26 19.72 2.16
N ALA A 195 -3.97 18.99 3.03
CA ALA A 195 -3.42 18.59 4.32
C ALA A 195 -2.22 17.64 4.18
N GLU A 196 -2.31 16.64 3.31
CA GLU A 196 -1.20 15.72 3.04
C GLU A 196 0.04 16.42 2.49
N SER A 197 -0.15 17.33 1.52
CA SER A 197 0.94 18.11 0.95
C SER A 197 1.61 18.97 2.01
N ARG A 198 0.81 19.67 2.84
CA ARG A 198 1.32 20.51 3.93
C ARG A 198 2.05 19.70 5.00
N ALA A 199 1.53 18.55 5.39
CA ALA A 199 2.20 17.67 6.36
C ALA A 199 3.58 17.22 5.86
N ARG A 200 3.70 16.84 4.58
CA ARG A 200 5.00 16.50 3.97
C ARG A 200 5.94 17.70 3.86
N GLU A 201 5.43 18.85 3.46
CA GLU A 201 6.21 20.08 3.30
C GLU A 201 6.82 20.53 4.63
N HIS A 202 6.00 20.58 5.69
CA HIS A 202 6.45 20.85 7.05
C HIS A 202 7.43 19.79 7.53
N SER A 203 7.14 18.50 7.28
CA SER A 203 8.05 17.43 7.65
C SER A 203 9.41 17.51 6.94
N SER A 204 9.44 17.91 5.68
CA SER A 204 10.70 18.09 4.93
C SER A 204 11.53 19.22 5.53
N ARG A 205 10.90 20.34 5.89
CA ARG A 205 11.59 21.44 6.57
C ARG A 205 12.16 21.03 7.92
N VAL A 206 11.43 20.22 8.68
CA VAL A 206 11.91 19.66 9.96
C VAL A 206 13.08 18.72 9.72
N TYR A 207 13.02 17.87 8.69
CA TYR A 207 14.13 17.00 8.29
C TYR A 207 15.41 17.81 8.01
N ASP A 208 15.30 18.84 7.18
CA ASP A 208 16.43 19.70 6.80
C ASP A 208 17.00 20.46 8.02
N ALA A 209 16.14 20.91 8.93
CA ALA A 209 16.53 21.59 10.16
C ALA A 209 17.28 20.65 11.12
N LEU A 210 16.85 19.38 11.20
CA LEU A 210 17.41 18.43 12.15
C LEU A 210 18.85 18.03 11.80
N ARG A 211 19.25 17.96 10.52
CA ARG A 211 20.64 17.65 10.10
C ARG A 211 21.22 16.39 10.76
N VAL A 212 20.44 15.32 10.80
CA VAL A 212 20.81 14.02 11.39
C VAL A 212 20.48 12.89 10.41
N PRO A 213 21.17 11.74 10.50
CA PRO A 213 20.89 10.59 9.63
C PRO A 213 19.47 10.06 9.84
N HIS A 214 18.77 9.80 8.73
CA HIS A 214 17.45 9.19 8.77
C HIS A 214 17.53 7.67 8.84
N GLY A 215 16.62 7.07 9.63
CA GLY A 215 16.47 5.63 9.68
C GLY A 215 15.65 5.11 8.49
N PRO A 216 15.74 3.81 8.16
CA PRO A 216 14.76 3.19 7.29
C PRO A 216 13.37 3.32 7.92
N ALA A 217 12.34 3.52 7.08
CA ALA A 217 10.98 3.65 7.55
C ALA A 217 10.54 2.43 8.35
N GLN A 218 10.03 2.64 9.56
CA GLN A 218 9.49 1.60 10.43
C GLN A 218 7.99 1.38 10.20
N GLU A 219 7.46 0.27 10.71
CA GLU A 219 6.02 -0.01 10.66
C GLU A 219 5.24 1.09 11.39
N GLY A 220 4.30 1.74 10.69
CA GLY A 220 3.52 2.87 11.20
C GLY A 220 4.11 4.25 10.89
N GLU A 221 5.29 4.31 10.28
CA GLU A 221 5.86 5.56 9.74
C GLU A 221 5.40 5.84 8.30
N GLY A 222 5.65 7.06 7.85
CA GLY A 222 5.20 7.59 6.57
C GLY A 222 3.94 8.44 6.71
N LEU A 223 3.30 8.71 5.58
CA LEU A 223 2.10 9.53 5.51
C LEU A 223 0.87 8.66 5.82
N ALA A 224 0.07 9.09 6.79
CA ALA A 224 -1.21 8.52 7.21
C ALA A 224 -2.26 9.63 7.38
N THR A 225 -3.53 9.29 7.32
CA THR A 225 -4.66 10.22 7.43
C THR A 225 -5.61 9.61 8.43
N TYR A 226 -5.95 10.39 9.43
CA TYR A 226 -6.76 9.97 10.56
C TYR A 226 -8.04 10.80 10.59
N ARG A 227 -9.13 10.16 10.99
CA ARG A 227 -10.39 10.85 11.28
C ARG A 227 -10.62 10.78 12.77
N GLU A 228 -10.67 11.93 13.42
CA GLU A 228 -10.97 12.03 14.84
C GLU A 228 -12.15 12.99 15.03
N LYS A 229 -13.23 12.51 15.66
CA LYS A 229 -14.42 13.32 16.00
C LYS A 229 -15.03 14.11 14.82
N GLY A 230 -14.88 13.59 13.61
CA GLY A 230 -15.39 14.21 12.38
C GLY A 230 -14.38 15.10 11.65
N ASP A 231 -13.29 15.50 12.29
CA ASP A 231 -12.19 16.23 11.65
C ASP A 231 -11.21 15.22 11.01
N VAL A 232 -10.67 15.58 9.84
CA VAL A 232 -9.69 14.79 9.08
C VAL A 232 -8.31 15.42 9.24
N TYR A 233 -7.29 14.60 9.48
CA TYR A 233 -5.92 15.05 9.67
C TYR A 233 -4.99 14.20 8.81
N ALA A 234 -4.07 14.85 8.09
CA ALA A 234 -2.91 14.16 7.54
C ALA A 234 -1.78 14.16 8.58
N HIS A 235 -1.03 13.08 8.67
CA HIS A 235 0.06 12.89 9.60
C HIS A 235 1.23 12.25 8.88
N HIS A 236 2.41 12.81 9.01
CA HIS A 236 3.64 12.25 8.47
C HIS A 236 4.61 11.95 9.61
N ALA A 237 4.99 10.68 9.76
CA ALA A 237 5.92 10.24 10.79
C ALA A 237 7.19 9.62 10.20
N TRP A 238 8.31 9.77 10.89
CA TRP A 238 9.59 9.13 10.57
C TRP A 238 10.52 9.19 11.78
N SER A 239 11.56 8.35 11.78
CA SER A 239 12.58 8.34 12.84
C SER A 239 13.99 8.50 12.29
N THR A 240 14.87 9.03 13.13
CA THR A 240 16.31 9.03 12.85
C THR A 240 16.90 7.64 13.03
N GLN A 241 18.13 7.42 12.56
CA GLN A 241 18.96 6.35 13.11
C GLN A 241 19.20 6.61 14.61
N PRO A 242 19.59 5.59 15.40
CA PRO A 242 20.05 5.82 16.76
C PRO A 242 21.17 6.87 16.79
N ILE A 243 20.97 7.94 17.54
CA ILE A 243 21.90 9.06 17.72
C ILE A 243 22.24 9.22 19.20
N THR A 244 23.39 9.82 19.49
CA THR A 244 23.82 10.07 20.87
C THR A 244 22.90 11.08 21.56
N GLU A 245 22.90 11.10 22.89
CA GLU A 245 22.13 12.07 23.67
C GLU A 245 22.53 13.52 23.33
N GLU A 246 23.83 13.77 23.13
CA GLU A 246 24.34 15.07 22.70
C GLU A 246 23.82 15.47 21.31
N MET A 247 23.81 14.53 20.36
CA MET A 247 23.25 14.78 19.02
C MET A 247 21.74 15.05 19.09
N THR A 248 21.02 14.31 19.95
CA THR A 248 19.58 14.52 20.20
C THR A 248 19.33 15.93 20.73
N ALA A 249 20.07 16.37 21.75
CA ALA A 249 19.93 17.71 22.32
C ALA A 249 20.19 18.81 21.27
N ARG A 250 21.25 18.67 20.47
CA ARG A 250 21.56 19.61 19.37
C ARG A 250 20.50 19.59 18.27
N ALA A 251 19.91 18.43 17.96
CA ALA A 251 18.86 18.31 16.95
C ALA A 251 17.56 19.00 17.42
N LEU A 252 17.16 18.77 18.68
CA LEU A 252 16.01 19.45 19.29
C LEU A 252 16.21 20.97 19.34
N ASP A 253 17.40 21.46 19.67
CA ASP A 253 17.72 22.90 19.65
C ASP A 253 17.59 23.52 18.25
N ARG A 254 18.08 22.84 17.21
CA ARG A 254 17.89 23.25 15.81
C ARG A 254 16.43 23.27 15.41
N ALA A 255 15.67 22.23 15.77
CA ALA A 255 14.24 22.17 15.48
C ALA A 255 13.47 23.31 16.16
N ARG A 256 13.76 23.58 17.44
CA ARG A 256 13.21 24.74 18.16
C ARG A 256 13.48 26.04 17.42
N THR A 257 14.75 26.29 17.08
CA THR A 257 15.17 27.51 16.35
C THR A 257 14.44 27.62 15.02
N HIS A 258 14.30 26.52 14.28
CA HIS A 258 13.55 26.47 13.03
C HIS A 258 12.07 26.82 13.23
N PHE A 259 11.39 26.21 14.22
CA PHE A 259 9.99 26.47 14.50
C PHE A 259 9.76 27.92 14.93
N GLU A 260 10.55 28.44 15.86
CA GLU A 260 10.43 29.82 16.36
C GLU A 260 10.69 30.85 15.25
N SER A 261 11.74 30.65 14.45
CA SER A 261 12.03 31.53 13.30
C SER A 261 10.97 31.47 12.20
N SER A 262 10.23 30.38 12.12
CA SER A 262 9.11 30.20 11.18
C SER A 262 7.76 30.60 11.78
N GLY A 263 7.73 31.22 12.96
CA GLY A 263 6.51 31.73 13.60
C GLY A 263 5.66 30.68 14.32
N TRP A 264 6.18 29.47 14.55
CA TRP A 264 5.45 28.42 15.26
C TRP A 264 5.51 28.64 16.77
N SER A 265 4.44 28.29 17.46
CA SER A 265 4.39 28.26 18.93
C SER A 265 4.99 26.96 19.44
N VAL A 266 6.10 27.03 20.18
CA VAL A 266 6.83 25.86 20.68
C VAL A 266 6.59 25.62 22.17
N ARG A 267 6.42 24.36 22.57
CA ARG A 267 6.34 23.91 23.97
C ARG A 267 7.20 22.67 24.17
N HIS A 268 7.77 22.54 25.37
CA HIS A 268 8.48 21.34 25.77
C HIS A 268 7.49 20.32 26.34
N VAL A 269 7.70 19.05 25.99
CA VAL A 269 6.95 17.92 26.53
C VAL A 269 7.87 17.15 27.46
N PRO A 270 7.51 16.96 28.74
CA PRO A 270 8.31 16.16 29.65
C PRO A 270 8.49 14.75 29.10
N ALA A 271 9.74 14.28 29.00
CA ALA A 271 10.05 12.88 28.72
C ALA A 271 10.16 12.13 30.06
N ALA A 272 9.75 10.86 30.08
CA ALA A 272 9.90 10.01 31.27
C ALA A 272 11.39 9.79 31.64
N THR A 273 12.27 9.84 30.64
CA THR A 273 13.74 9.75 30.76
C THR A 273 14.41 10.49 29.60
N GLY A 274 15.52 11.19 29.84
CA GLY A 274 16.31 11.87 28.80
C GLY A 274 15.86 13.30 28.47
N ALA A 275 16.28 13.82 27.31
CA ALA A 275 15.94 15.17 26.86
C ALA A 275 14.42 15.36 26.65
N PRO A 276 13.84 16.52 27.02
CA PRO A 276 12.42 16.78 26.80
C PRO A 276 12.09 16.84 25.30
N GLY A 277 10.94 16.30 24.92
CA GLY A 277 10.43 16.41 23.56
C GLY A 277 9.97 17.83 23.23
N ILE A 278 9.70 18.08 21.95
CA ILE A 278 9.18 19.35 21.44
C ILE A 278 7.81 19.10 20.82
N LEU A 279 6.85 19.96 21.19
CA LEU A 279 5.58 20.11 20.49
C LEU A 279 5.50 21.53 19.94
N ALA A 280 5.42 21.67 18.62
CA ALA A 280 5.30 22.94 17.93
C ALA A 280 3.96 23.02 17.19
N ARG A 281 3.30 24.19 17.22
CA ARG A 281 2.05 24.43 16.50
C ARG A 281 2.21 25.60 15.54
N ASN A 282 1.85 25.37 14.28
CA ASN A 282 1.73 26.39 13.26
C ASN A 282 0.40 27.15 13.45
N PRO A 283 0.41 28.46 13.67
CA PRO A 283 -0.82 29.24 13.86
C PRO A 283 -1.60 29.44 12.55
N ASP A 284 -0.95 29.41 11.39
CA ASP A 284 -1.54 29.77 10.10
C ASP A 284 -2.43 28.65 9.53
N ASP A 285 -1.98 27.40 9.68
CA ASP A 285 -2.69 26.24 9.14
C ASP A 285 -3.12 25.21 10.21
N GLY A 286 -2.79 25.47 11.48
CA GLY A 286 -3.14 24.60 12.59
C GLY A 286 -2.32 23.31 12.66
N SER A 287 -1.26 23.16 11.86
CA SER A 287 -0.37 21.99 11.91
C SER A 287 0.34 21.89 13.25
N VAL A 288 0.65 20.65 13.64
CA VAL A 288 1.37 20.33 14.87
C VAL A 288 2.53 19.41 14.54
N ALA A 289 3.73 19.77 14.96
CA ALA A 289 4.91 18.93 14.88
C ALA A 289 5.27 18.43 16.28
N HIS A 290 5.58 17.15 16.40
CA HIS A 290 6.00 16.49 17.63
C HIS A 290 7.33 15.78 17.40
N LEU A 291 8.33 16.11 18.21
CA LEU A 291 9.65 15.51 18.18
C LEU A 291 9.94 14.92 19.57
N ALA A 292 10.17 13.62 19.65
CA ALA A 292 10.33 12.92 20.92
C ALA A 292 11.50 11.92 20.86
N PRO A 293 12.47 12.01 21.78
CA PRO A 293 13.47 10.96 21.95
C PRO A 293 12.83 9.64 22.37
N ALA A 294 13.31 8.53 21.82
CA ALA A 294 12.93 7.18 22.19
C ALA A 294 14.06 6.46 22.95
N GLY A 295 13.70 5.43 23.71
CA GLY A 295 14.66 4.69 24.55
C GLY A 295 15.70 3.87 23.78
N ASP A 296 15.51 3.70 22.47
CA ASP A 296 16.44 3.05 21.55
C ASP A 296 17.47 4.03 20.93
N GLY A 297 17.47 5.30 21.37
CA GLY A 297 18.34 6.34 20.86
C GLY A 297 17.85 7.00 19.58
N THR A 298 16.67 6.62 19.05
CA THR A 298 16.06 7.31 17.90
C THR A 298 15.35 8.60 18.34
N LEU A 299 15.30 9.58 17.44
CA LEU A 299 14.42 10.73 17.56
C LEU A 299 13.22 10.52 16.63
N ARG A 300 12.02 10.40 17.22
CA ARG A 300 10.77 10.25 16.46
C ARG A 300 10.21 11.60 16.11
N VAL A 301 9.82 11.77 14.85
CA VAL A 301 9.24 13.00 14.30
C VAL A 301 7.86 12.68 13.76
N GLY A 302 6.86 13.47 14.15
CA GLY A 302 5.51 13.38 13.62
C GLY A 302 4.97 14.77 13.31
N VAL A 303 4.40 14.97 12.12
CA VAL A 303 3.77 16.23 11.70
C VAL A 303 2.33 15.97 11.32
N THR A 304 1.40 16.57 12.03
CA THR A 304 -0.05 16.46 11.81
C THR A 304 -0.62 17.77 11.29
N THR A 305 -1.33 17.73 10.16
CA THR A 305 -1.99 18.89 9.57
C THR A 305 -3.49 18.62 9.41
N PRO A 306 -4.38 19.52 9.86
CA PRO A 306 -5.81 19.38 9.63
C PRO A 306 -6.16 19.57 8.14
N ALA A 307 -7.11 18.77 7.66
CA ALA A 307 -7.86 19.09 6.45
C ALA A 307 -8.73 20.32 6.76
N ALA A 308 -8.70 21.33 5.88
CA ALA A 308 -9.51 22.53 6.05
C ALA A 308 -10.99 22.13 6.22
N ARG A 309 -11.66 22.69 7.23
CA ARG A 309 -13.11 22.48 7.39
C ARG A 309 -13.83 23.01 6.15
N GLN A 310 -14.63 22.16 5.51
CA GLN A 310 -15.68 22.67 4.62
C GLN A 310 -16.67 23.41 5.51
N VAL A 311 -16.67 24.75 5.40
CA VAL A 311 -17.70 25.61 6.00
C VAL A 311 -18.96 25.53 5.15
#